data_AF-A0A0F5LG78-F1
#
_entry.id   AF-A0A0F5LG78-F1
#
_cell.length_a   1.000
_cell.length_b   1.000
_cell.length_c   1.000
_cell.angle_alpha   90.00
_cell.angle_beta   90.00
_cell.angle_gamma   90.00
#
_symmetry.space_group_name_H-M   'P 1'
#
loop_
_entity.id
_entity.type
_entity.pdbx_description
1 polymer ?
#
loop_
_entity_poly.entity_id
_entity_poly.type
_entity_poly.pdbx_seq_one_letter_code
_entity_poly.pdbx_strand_id
1 'polypeptide(L)' 'MTQRTRKLIGALACVASIFVWASLATSIYLAFPPELPWFVLIAYFIIAGMGWMLPAMAIIRWMARPDPQP' A
#
# COMPACT_ATOMS: atom_id res chain seq x y z
N MET A 1 -9.77 20.77 -7.21
CA MET A 1 -10.56 19.52 -7.26
C MET A 1 -11.46 19.48 -6.04
N THR A 2 -12.75 19.18 -6.23
CA THR A 2 -13.67 19.01 -5.10
C THR A 2 -13.33 17.72 -4.34
N GLN A 3 -13.69 17.66 -3.06
CA GLN A 3 -13.47 16.52 -2.19
C GLN A 3 -14.09 15.24 -2.76
N ARG A 4 -15.24 15.34 -3.45
CA ARG A 4 -15.92 14.22 -4.10
C ARG A 4 -15.06 13.58 -5.20
N THR A 5 -14.46 14.38 -6.08
CA THR A 5 -13.55 13.89 -7.13
C THR A 5 -12.29 13.27 -6.53
N ARG A 6 -11.71 13.87 -5.48
CA ARG A 6 -10.56 13.31 -4.76
C ARG A 6 -10.86 11.97 -4.11
N LYS A 7 -12.07 11.75 -3.60
CA LYS A 7 -12.50 10.44 -3.06
C LYS A 7 -12.59 9.37 -4.15
N LEU A 8 -13.12 9.68 -5.33
CA LEU A 8 -13.18 8.74 -6.45
C LEU A 8 -11.79 8.34 -6.94
N ILE A 9 -10.92 9.33 -7.18
CA ILE A 9 -9.53 9.08 -7.61
C ILE A 9 -8.76 8.35 -6.50
N GLY A 10 -8.94 8.77 -5.24
CA GLY A 10 -8.31 8.15 -4.08
C GLY A 10 -8.68 6.68 -3.92
N ALA A 11 -9.95 6.31 -4.14
CA ALA A 11 -10.38 4.91 -4.10
C ALA A 11 -9.67 4.05 -5.15
N LEU A 12 -9.60 4.52 -6.39
CA LEU A 12 -8.88 3.83 -7.47
C LEU A 12 -7.37 3.76 -7.18
N ALA A 13 -6.79 4.84 -6.67
CA ALA A 13 -5.38 4.89 -6.28
C ALA A 13 -5.07 3.90 -5.13
N CYS A 14 -5.96 3.74 -4.16
CA CYS A 14 -5.82 2.74 -3.10
C CYS A 14 -5.78 1.31 -3.68
N VAL A 15 -6.68 0.99 -4.61
CA VAL A 15 -6.69 -0.32 -5.28
C VAL A 15 -5.39 -0.53 -6.07
N ALA A 16 -4.98 0.44 -6.88
CA ALA A 16 -3.72 0.39 -7.62
C ALA A 16 -2.51 0.23 -6.69
N SER A 17 -2.50 0.93 -5.56
CA SER A 17 -1.45 0.82 -4.53
C SER A 17 -1.36 -0.60 -3.97
N ILE A 18 -2.48 -1.25 -3.69
CA ILE A 18 -2.51 -2.63 -3.20
C ILE A 18 -1.97 -3.58 -4.28
N PHE A 19 -2.37 -3.40 -5.54
CA PHE A 19 -1.85 -4.20 -6.65
C PHE A 19 -0.33 -4.09 -6.78
N VAL A 20 0.20 -2.86 -6.84
CA VAL A 20 1.64 -2.62 -6.95
C VAL A 20 2.39 -3.22 -5.76
N TRP A 21 1.90 -3.01 -4.54
CA TRP A 21 2.55 -3.55 -3.35
C TRP A 21 2.54 -5.08 -3.31
N ALA A 22 1.39 -5.70 -3.59
CA ALA A 22 1.25 -7.15 -3.61
C ALA A 22 2.15 -7.78 -4.67
N SER A 23 2.23 -7.18 -5.87
CA SER A 23 3.15 -7.62 -6.92
C SER A 23 4.61 -7.50 -6.47
N LEU A 24 5.02 -6.37 -5.92
CA LEU A 24 6.40 -6.16 -5.43
C LEU A 24 6.76 -7.15 -4.32
N ALA A 25 5.92 -7.29 -3.30
CA ALA A 25 6.14 -8.22 -2.19
C ALA A 25 6.16 -9.68 -2.68
N THR A 26 5.33 -10.04 -3.65
CA THR A 26 5.35 -11.39 -4.21
C THR A 26 6.62 -11.62 -5.01
N SER A 27 7.03 -10.67 -5.87
CA SER A 27 8.26 -10.77 -6.65
C SER A 27 9.51 -10.88 -5.77
N ILE A 28 9.59 -10.12 -4.67
CA ILE A 28 10.71 -10.22 -3.72
C ILE A 28 10.72 -11.59 -3.04
N TYR A 29 9.56 -12.07 -2.58
CA TYR A 29 9.46 -13.39 -1.96
C TYR A 29 9.88 -14.52 -2.92
N LEU A 30 9.46 -14.45 -4.19
CA LEU A 30 9.83 -15.44 -5.21
C LEU A 30 11.32 -15.42 -5.56
N ALA A 31 12.03 -14.33 -5.26
CA ALA A 31 13.47 -14.22 -5.46
C ALA A 31 14.29 -14.78 -4.28
N PHE A 32 13.65 -15.20 -3.19
CA PHE A 32 14.35 -15.74 -2.02
C PHE A 32 14.87 -17.17 -2.28
N PRO A 33 16.11 -17.47 -1.85
CA PRO A 33 16.63 -18.83 -1.82
C PRO A 33 15.74 -19.80 -1.00
N PRO A 34 15.64 -21.08 -1.40
CA PRO A 34 14.80 -22.04 -0.68
C PRO A 34 15.36 -22.38 0.71
N GLU A 35 16.67 -22.26 0.94
CA GLU A 35 17.33 -22.45 2.24
C GLU A 35 17.21 -21.25 3.21
N LEU A 36 16.30 -20.30 2.97
CA LEU A 36 16.14 -19.15 3.87
C LEU A 36 15.68 -19.59 5.28
N PRO A 37 16.28 -19.07 6.35
CA PRO A 37 15.83 -19.36 7.70
C PRO A 37 14.39 -18.90 7.95
N TRP A 38 13.62 -19.70 8.69
CA TRP A 38 12.21 -19.45 8.97
C TRP A 38 11.93 -18.08 9.61
N PHE A 39 12.82 -17.61 10.49
CA PHE A 39 12.64 -16.32 11.16
C PHE A 39 12.78 -15.12 10.21
N VAL A 40 13.56 -15.26 9.12
CA VAL A 40 13.66 -14.23 8.07
C VAL A 40 12.34 -14.13 7.32
N LEU A 41 11.72 -15.27 7.01
CA LEU A 41 10.39 -15.31 6.40
C LEU A 41 9.34 -14.65 7.28
N ILE A 42 9.35 -14.92 8.60
CA ILE A 42 8.43 -14.27 9.53
C ILE A 42 8.62 -12.74 9.52
N ALA A 43 9.86 -12.27 9.69
CA ALA A 43 10.15 -10.84 9.67
C ALA A 43 9.72 -10.21 8.34
N TYR A 44 9.98 -10.89 7.23
CA TYR A 44 9.57 -10.47 5.90
C TYR A 44 8.04 -10.33 5.80
N PHE A 45 7.28 -11.34 6.21
CA PHE A 45 5.80 -11.29 6.12
C PHE A 45 5.19 -10.25 7.05
N ILE A 46 5.79 -9.99 8.22
CA ILE A 46 5.37 -8.87 9.08
C ILE A 46 5.56 -7.55 8.34
N ILE A 47 6.74 -7.31 7.76
CA ILE A 47 7.05 -6.07 7.05
C ILE A 47 6.19 -5.93 5.79
N ALA A 48 6.06 -6.99 4.99
CA ALA A 48 5.25 -7.00 3.78
C ALA A 48 3.76 -6.79 4.10
N GLY A 49 3.27 -7.43 5.17
CA GLY A 49 1.89 -7.32 5.64
C GLY A 49 1.55 -5.96 6.27
N MET A 50 2.54 -5.24 6.82
CA MET A 50 2.33 -3.90 7.38
C MET A 50 2.70 -2.77 6.41
N GLY A 51 3.63 -3.02 5.48
CA GLY A 51 4.23 -1.99 4.63
C GLY A 51 3.26 -1.38 3.61
N TRP A 52 2.27 -2.13 3.14
CA TRP A 52 1.23 -1.60 2.25
C TRP A 52 0.38 -0.50 2.89
N MET A 53 0.34 -0.44 4.23
CA MET A 53 -0.42 0.58 4.93
C MET A 53 0.16 1.98 4.69
N LEU A 54 1.48 2.11 4.49
CA LEU A 54 2.14 3.40 4.28
C LEU A 54 1.61 4.16 3.06
N PRO A 55 1.60 3.58 1.83
CA PRO A 55 1.04 4.28 0.67
C PRO A 55 -0.47 4.46 0.80
N ALA A 56 -1.20 3.49 1.36
CA ALA A 56 -2.64 3.62 1.58
C ALA A 56 -2.97 4.81 2.51
N MET A 57 -2.24 4.97 3.62
CA MET A 57 -2.40 6.09 4.56
C MET A 57 -2.17 7.44 3.89
N ALA A 58 -1.16 7.55 3.02
CA ALA A 58 -0.88 8.78 2.29
C ALA A 58 -2.05 9.17 1.35
N ILE A 59 -2.60 8.18 0.62
CA ILE A 59 -3.74 8.38 -0.28
C ILE A 59 -5.00 8.75 0.51
N ILE A 60 -5.28 8.05 1.60
CA ILE A 60 -6.45 8.31 2.46
C ILE A 60 -6.34 9.70 3.09
N ARG A 61 -5.17 10.09 3.59
CA ARG A 61 -4.97 11.45 4.14
C ARG A 61 -5.21 12.52 3.07
N TRP A 62 -4.75 12.28 1.85
CA TRP A 62 -5.00 13.18 0.72
C TRP A 62 -6.47 13.26 0.34
N MET A 63 -7.23 12.15 0.34
CA MET A 63 -8.67 12.16 -0.01
C MET A 63 -9.55 12.74 1.12
N ALA A 64 -9.10 12.68 2.37
CA ALA A 64 -9.82 13.20 3.53
C ALA A 64 -9.76 14.72 3.68
N ARG A 65 -8.74 15.38 3.10
CA ARG A 65 -8.54 16.85 3.20
C ARG A 65 -9.84 17.63 2.88
N PRO A 66 -10.33 18.52 3.76
CA PRO A 66 -11.51 19.34 3.46
C PRO A 66 -11.25 20.28 2.27
N ASP A 67 -12.31 20.63 1.54
CA ASP A 67 -12.21 21.72 0.57
C ASP A 67 -12.14 23.07 1.32
N PRO A 68 -11.41 24.07 0.81
CA PRO A 68 -11.41 25.41 1.40
C PRO A 68 -12.84 25.95 1.47
N GLN A 69 -13.22 26.46 2.65
CA GLN A 69 -14.50 27.18 2.80
C GLN A 69 -14.45 28.45 1.94
N PRO A 70 -15.52 28.78 1.19
CA PRO A 70 -15.61 30.01 0.42
C PRO A 70 -15.61 31.25 1.30
#